data_AF-A0AAV5JKG0-F1
#
_entry.id   AF-A0AAV5JKG0-F1
#
_cell.length_a   1.000
_cell.length_b   1.000
_cell.length_c   1.000
_cell.angle_alpha   90.00
_cell.angle_beta   90.00
_cell.angle_gamma   90.00
#
_symmetry.space_group_name_H-M   'P 1'
#
loop_
_entity.id
_entity.type
_entity.pdbx_description
1 polymer ?
#
loop_
_entity_poly.entity_id
_entity_poly.type
_entity_poly.pdbx_seq_one_letter_code
_entity_poly.pdbx_strand_id
1 'polypeptide(L)'
;MKASRMLGDQLALAWVVKSHPSFDARRFTKAQPFIEEIGVASVLFLPCSMYNWTPPEGAGQFHGMPLDVRVVHFKGSRKRLMLEAWNFFNSSSDISDMLCLILSSGRTKYDF
;
A
#
# COMPACT_ATOMS: atom_id res chain seq x y z
N MET A 1 -18.46 -21.41 15.77
CA MET A 1 -17.74 -20.24 15.20
C MET A 1 -16.80 -19.69 16.26
N LYS A 2 -15.49 -19.99 16.16
CA LYS A 2 -14.49 -19.31 17.01
C LYS A 2 -14.14 -18.00 16.32
N ALA A 3 -14.62 -16.89 16.87
CA ALA A 3 -14.13 -15.56 16.54
C ALA A 3 -12.67 -15.44 17.03
N SER A 4 -11.73 -16.02 16.29
CA SER A 4 -10.32 -15.80 16.54
C SER A 4 -10.03 -14.35 16.17
N ARG A 5 -9.92 -13.50 17.20
CA ARG A 5 -9.22 -12.21 17.20
C ARG A 5 -9.12 -11.58 15.81
N MET A 6 -10.10 -10.73 15.48
CA MET A 6 -10.21 -10.01 14.20
C MET A 6 -8.85 -9.51 13.75
N LEU A 7 -8.19 -10.29 12.88
CA LEU A 7 -7.06 -9.82 12.11
C LEU A 7 -7.57 -8.59 11.38
N GLY A 8 -6.84 -7.46 11.44
CA GLY A 8 -7.17 -6.32 10.59
C GLY A 8 -7.24 -6.79 9.12
N ASP A 9 -8.07 -6.14 8.30
CA ASP A 9 -8.49 -6.65 6.99
C ASP A 9 -7.32 -7.16 6.12
N GLN A 10 -6.16 -6.48 6.17
CA GLN A 10 -4.94 -6.88 5.47
C GLN A 10 -4.40 -8.25 5.92
N LEU A 11 -4.39 -8.52 7.22
CA LEU A 11 -3.92 -9.79 7.78
C LEU A 11 -4.92 -10.92 7.54
N ALA A 12 -6.22 -10.61 7.55
CA ALA A 12 -7.26 -11.57 7.18
C ALA A 12 -7.13 -11.99 5.71
N LEU A 13 -6.97 -11.03 4.81
CA LEU A 13 -6.70 -11.27 3.39
C LEU A 13 -5.42 -12.10 3.20
N ALA A 14 -4.32 -11.71 3.84
CA ALA A 14 -3.06 -12.46 3.73
C ALA A 14 -3.21 -13.91 4.20
N TRP A 15 -4.03 -14.16 5.22
CA TRP A 15 -4.30 -15.52 5.69
C TRP A 15 -5.09 -16.33 4.66
N VAL A 16 -6.14 -15.76 4.06
CA VAL A 16 -6.91 -16.40 2.99
C VAL A 16 -6.00 -16.78 1.82
N VAL A 17 -5.16 -15.85 1.35
CA VAL A 17 -4.20 -16.10 0.26
C VAL A 17 -3.23 -17.23 0.61
N LYS A 18 -2.65 -17.21 1.82
CA LYS A 18 -1.69 -18.23 2.26
C LYS A 18 -2.31 -19.61 2.47
N SER A 19 -3.60 -19.67 2.78
CA SER A 19 -4.33 -20.93 2.96
C SER A 19 -4.76 -21.59 1.64
N HIS A 20 -4.56 -20.92 0.50
CA HIS A 20 -4.98 -21.43 -0.79
C HIS A 20 -4.14 -22.66 -1.20
N PRO A 21 -4.73 -23.76 -1.70
CA PRO A 21 -3.99 -24.98 -2.03
C PRO A 21 -2.87 -24.79 -3.07
N SER A 22 -3.02 -23.82 -3.98
CA SER A 22 -2.03 -23.48 -5.01
C SER A 22 -0.98 -22.45 -4.57
N PHE A 23 -0.96 -22.07 -3.29
CA PHE A 23 -0.11 -20.98 -2.82
C PHE A 23 1.37 -21.25 -3.12
N ASP A 24 2.00 -20.34 -3.89
CA ASP A 24 3.43 -20.35 -4.18
C ASP A 24 4.09 -19.04 -3.74
N ALA A 25 4.82 -19.09 -2.62
CA ALA A 25 5.54 -17.94 -2.08
C ALA A 25 6.58 -17.36 -3.06
N ARG A 26 7.10 -18.14 -4.00
CA ARG A 26 8.10 -17.69 -4.98
C ARG A 26 7.52 -16.69 -5.99
N ARG A 27 6.19 -16.64 -6.15
CA ARG A 27 5.54 -15.62 -6.99
C ARG A 27 5.67 -14.22 -6.38
N PHE A 28 5.77 -14.13 -5.06
CA PHE A 28 5.86 -12.86 -4.32
C PHE A 28 7.29 -12.33 -4.17
N THR A 29 8.31 -13.09 -4.57
CA THR A 29 9.71 -12.63 -4.52
C THR A 29 10.09 -11.80 -5.74
N LYS A 30 9.34 -11.91 -6.84
CA LYS A 30 9.53 -11.12 -8.04
C LYS A 30 8.71 -9.84 -7.97
N ALA A 31 9.30 -8.70 -8.31
CA ALA A 31 8.60 -7.43 -8.44
C ALA A 31 7.79 -7.35 -9.75
N GLN A 32 6.90 -8.32 -9.98
CA GLN A 32 6.06 -8.39 -11.18
C GLN A 32 4.59 -8.60 -10.80
N PRO A 33 3.64 -7.86 -11.41
CA PRO A 33 2.22 -8.13 -11.25
C PRO A 33 1.84 -9.53 -11.72
N PHE A 34 0.87 -10.15 -11.05
CA PHE A 34 0.30 -11.41 -11.50
C PHE A 34 -1.14 -11.57 -11.02
N ILE A 35 -1.91 -12.37 -11.75
CA ILE A 35 -3.27 -12.74 -11.38
C ILE A 35 -3.27 -14.15 -10.76
N GLU A 36 -4.12 -14.36 -9.77
CA GLU A 36 -4.42 -15.67 -9.20
C GLU A 36 -5.90 -15.76 -8.81
N GLU A 37 -6.51 -16.90 -9.09
CA GLU A 37 -7.85 -17.22 -8.63
C GLU A 37 -7.79 -17.70 -7.18
N ILE A 38 -8.52 -17.02 -6.30
CA ILE A 38 -8.59 -17.35 -4.88
C ILE A 38 -10.06 -17.58 -4.53
N GLY A 39 -10.43 -18.85 -4.39
CA GLY A 39 -11.83 -19.25 -4.23
C GLY A 39 -12.64 -18.95 -5.50
N VAL A 40 -13.54 -17.96 -5.43
CA VAL A 40 -14.42 -17.54 -6.53
C VAL A 40 -14.05 -16.17 -7.12
N ALA A 41 -12.89 -15.63 -6.72
CA ALA A 41 -12.46 -14.30 -7.11
C ALA A 41 -11.09 -14.31 -7.79
N SER A 42 -10.99 -13.60 -8.91
CA SER A 42 -9.72 -13.28 -9.57
C SER A 42 -9.06 -12.11 -8.85
N VAL A 43 -7.86 -12.31 -8.32
CA VAL A 43 -7.10 -11.30 -7.58
C VAL A 43 -5.85 -10.91 -8.38
N LEU A 44 -5.70 -9.61 -8.67
CA LEU A 44 -4.47 -9.04 -9.22
C LEU A 44 -3.53 -8.62 -8.08
N PHE A 45 -2.40 -9.32 -7.96
CA PHE A 45 -1.34 -8.99 -7.03
C PHE A 45 -0.38 -7.97 -7.66
N LEU A 46 -0.13 -6.88 -6.94
CA LEU A 46 0.78 -5.82 -7.34
C LEU A 46 1.98 -5.75 -6.36
N PRO A 47 3.21 -5.49 -6.84
CA PRO A 47 4.37 -5.35 -5.98
C PRO A 47 4.21 -4.20 -4.97
N CYS A 48 4.31 -4.49 -3.66
CA CYS A 48 4.18 -3.47 -2.61
C CYS A 48 5.24 -2.37 -2.71
N SER A 49 6.46 -2.69 -3.17
CA SER A 49 7.52 -1.71 -3.37
C SER A 49 7.17 -0.64 -4.40
N MET A 50 6.24 -0.93 -5.31
CA MET A 50 5.82 -0.05 -6.41
C MET A 50 4.44 0.58 -6.13
N TYR A 51 3.47 -0.20 -5.65
CA TYR A 51 2.06 0.22 -5.54
C TYR A 51 1.55 0.39 -4.10
N ASN A 52 2.41 0.26 -3.10
CA ASN A 52 2.02 0.43 -1.69
C ASN A 52 3.22 0.82 -0.82
N TRP A 53 4.11 1.67 -1.35
CA TRP A 53 5.34 2.04 -0.65
C TRP A 53 5.02 2.96 0.52
N THR A 54 5.45 2.60 1.73
CA THR A 54 5.21 3.39 2.94
C THR A 54 6.51 4.05 3.39
N PRO A 55 6.56 5.38 3.56
CA PRO A 55 7.76 6.04 4.04
C PRO A 55 8.12 5.58 5.47
N PRO A 56 9.41 5.35 5.78
CA PRO A 56 9.87 5.04 7.13
C PRO A 56 9.54 6.16 8.12
N GLU A 57 9.53 5.85 9.42
CA GLU A 57 9.36 6.85 10.49
C GLU A 57 10.69 7.54 10.77
N GLY A 58 10.68 8.86 11.00
CA GLY A 58 11.88 9.62 11.42
C GLY A 58 12.25 10.75 10.47
N ALA A 59 13.48 11.28 10.55
CA ALA A 59 13.97 12.27 9.60
C ALA A 59 14.39 11.59 8.28
N GLY A 60 14.19 12.27 7.15
CA GLY A 60 14.61 11.77 5.84
C GLY A 60 13.70 10.70 5.24
N GLN A 61 12.39 10.82 5.41
CA GLN A 61 11.41 9.76 5.15
C GLN A 61 11.24 9.40 3.67
N PHE A 62 11.76 10.22 2.76
CA PHE A 62 11.81 9.92 1.33
C PHE A 62 13.19 9.48 0.84
N HIS A 63 14.20 9.47 1.71
CA HIS A 63 15.53 8.95 1.35
C HIS A 63 15.42 7.44 1.10
N GLY A 64 15.91 6.99 -0.06
CA GLY A 64 15.83 5.60 -0.48
C GLY A 64 14.47 5.19 -1.05
N MET A 65 13.57 6.14 -1.33
CA MET A 65 12.37 5.85 -2.11
C MET A 65 12.77 5.34 -3.51
N PRO A 66 12.31 4.15 -3.94
CA PRO A 66 12.60 3.65 -5.29
C PRO A 66 12.07 4.60 -6.37
N LEU A 67 12.79 4.74 -7.47
CA LEU A 67 12.41 5.62 -8.59
C LEU A 67 11.16 5.13 -9.33
N ASP A 68 10.83 3.85 -9.19
CA ASP A 68 9.70 3.21 -9.85
C ASP A 68 8.43 3.19 -8.99
N VAL A 69 8.44 3.82 -7.79
CA VAL A 69 7.24 3.97 -6.96
C VAL A 69 6.13 4.68 -7.74
N ARG A 70 4.97 4.04 -7.79
CA ARG A 70 3.73 4.55 -8.40
C ARG A 70 2.75 5.06 -7.36
N VAL A 71 2.71 4.44 -6.18
CA VAL A 71 1.77 4.80 -5.10
C VAL A 71 2.50 4.85 -3.76
N VAL A 72 2.42 6.02 -3.12
CA VAL A 72 2.92 6.27 -1.76
C VAL A 72 1.77 6.13 -0.77
N HIS A 73 1.92 5.29 0.24
CA HIS A 73 0.93 5.05 1.28
C HIS A 73 1.38 5.67 2.61
N PHE A 74 0.77 6.79 2.98
CA PHE A 74 0.94 7.42 4.29
C PHE A 74 0.14 6.71 5.38
N LYS A 75 0.61 5.51 5.79
CA LYS A 75 -0.07 4.67 6.77
C LYS A 75 -0.01 5.26 8.20
N GLY A 76 -1.15 5.25 8.89
CA GLY A 76 -1.23 5.57 10.32
C GLY A 76 -0.96 7.05 10.62
N SER A 77 -0.09 7.34 11.59
CA SER A 77 0.25 8.70 12.04
C SER A 77 1.03 9.55 11.01
N ARG A 78 1.40 8.98 9.85
CA ARG A 78 2.21 9.61 8.80
C ARG A 78 1.42 10.61 7.93
N LYS A 79 0.17 10.92 8.26
CA LYS A 79 -0.73 11.78 7.46
C LYS A 79 -0.18 13.20 7.27
N ARG A 80 0.58 13.74 8.23
CA ARG A 80 1.23 15.06 8.08
C ARG A 80 2.21 15.13 6.89
N LEU A 81 2.87 14.02 6.55
CA LEU A 81 3.79 13.95 5.41
C LEU A 81 3.09 14.00 4.06
N MET A 82 1.80 13.68 4.04
CA MET A 82 0.98 13.84 2.85
C MET A 82 0.98 15.30 2.41
N LEU A 83 0.90 16.25 3.35
CA LEU A 83 0.92 17.68 3.03
C LEU A 83 2.27 18.12 2.46
N GLU A 84 3.38 17.61 3.00
CA GLU A 84 4.72 17.90 2.47
C GLU A 84 4.90 17.34 1.05
N ALA A 85 4.49 16.09 0.83
CA ALA A 85 4.50 15.48 -0.49
C ALA A 85 3.56 16.20 -1.47
N TRP A 86 2.38 16.64 -1.01
CA TRP A 86 1.42 17.40 -1.81
C TRP A 86 1.94 18.78 -2.19
N ASN A 87 2.57 19.48 -1.26
CA ASN A 87 3.15 20.79 -1.54
C ASN A 87 4.33 20.68 -2.53
N PHE A 88 5.15 19.65 -2.40
CA PHE A 88 6.21 19.35 -3.39
C PHE A 88 5.62 19.00 -4.76
N PHE A 89 4.55 18.21 -4.80
CA PHE A 89 3.83 17.93 -6.04
C PHE A 89 3.32 19.22 -6.69
N ASN A 90 2.64 20.07 -5.92
CA ASN A 90 2.04 21.30 -6.42
C ASN A 90 3.08 22.37 -6.83
N SER A 91 4.30 22.33 -6.29
CA SER A 91 5.40 23.20 -6.71
C SER A 91 6.15 22.70 -7.94
N SER A 92 5.94 21.43 -8.34
CA SER A 92 6.53 20.84 -9.55
C SER A 92 5.59 21.03 -10.74
N SER A 93 6.04 21.74 -11.77
CA SER A 93 5.20 22.16 -12.91
C SER A 93 4.94 21.06 -13.94
N ASP A 94 5.60 19.90 -13.83
CA ASP A 94 5.67 18.92 -14.92
C ASP A 94 5.74 17.47 -14.39
N ILE A 95 4.62 16.98 -13.86
CA ILE A 95 4.48 15.57 -13.48
C ILE A 95 3.22 15.02 -14.16
N SER A 96 3.44 14.12 -15.13
CA SER A 96 2.39 13.45 -15.92
C SER A 96 1.33 12.76 -15.05
N ASP A 97 0.04 12.91 -15.40
CA ASP A 97 -1.14 12.13 -14.98
C ASP A 97 -1.04 11.31 -13.67
N MET A 98 -0.60 11.94 -12.58
CA MET A 98 -0.58 11.30 -11.27
C MET A 98 -1.94 11.52 -10.59
N LEU A 99 -2.77 10.47 -10.53
CA LEU A 99 -3.99 10.47 -9.73
C LEU A 99 -3.62 10.36 -8.25
N CYS A 100 -3.75 11.47 -7.50
CA CYS A 100 -3.57 11.46 -6.05
C CYS A 100 -4.89 11.09 -5.36
N LEU A 101 -4.96 9.90 -4.78
CA LEU A 101 -6.08 9.44 -3.96
C LEU A 101 -5.78 9.68 -2.47
N ILE A 102 -6.36 10.74 -1.90
CA ILE A 102 -6.31 11.02 -0.47
C ILE A 102 -7.44 10.26 0.22
N LEU A 103 -7.10 9.15 0.87
CA LEU A 103 -8.05 8.41 1.71
C LEU A 103 -8.01 8.96 3.14
N SER A 104 -9.12 9.58 3.56
CA SER A 104 -9.36 9.93 4.96
C SER A 104 -9.45 8.65 5.80
N SER A 105 -8.97 8.72 7.03
CA SER A 105 -8.89 7.54 7.91
C SER A 105 -10.22 7.18 8.56
N GLY A 106 -11.25 8.01 8.38
CA GLY A 106 -12.52 7.94 9.10
C GLY A 106 -12.38 8.16 10.61
N ARG A 107 -11.16 8.42 11.10
CA ARG A 107 -10.85 8.72 12.49
C ARG A 107 -10.40 10.17 12.56
N THR A 108 -11.27 11.01 13.13
CA THR A 108 -11.10 12.47 13.26
C THR A 108 -9.76 12.90 13.86
N LYS A 109 -9.10 12.03 14.63
CA LYS A 109 -7.77 12.29 15.24
C LYS A 109 -6.62 12.32 14.21
N TYR A 110 -6.80 11.76 13.02
CA TYR A 110 -5.74 11.60 12.02
C TYR A 110 -6.08 12.24 10.67
N ASP A 111 -7.24 12.86 10.56
CA ASP A 111 -7.64 13.63 9.39
C ASP A 111 -7.16 15.08 9.62
N PHE A 112 -6.04 15.44 8.99
CA PHE A 112 -5.45 16.78 8.99
C PHE A 112 -5.64 17.42 7.62
#